data_AF-A0A4Q5QRL0-F1
#
_entry.id   AF-A0A4Q5QRL0-F1
#
_cell.length_a   1.000
_cell.length_b   1.000
_cell.length_c   1.000
_cell.angle_alpha   90.00
_cell.angle_beta   90.00
_cell.angle_gamma   90.00
#
_symmetry.space_group_name_H-M   'P 1'
#
loop_
_entity.id
_entity.type
_entity.pdbx_description
1 polymer ?
#
loop_
_entity_poly.entity_id
_entity_poly.type
_entity_poly.pdbx_seq_one_letter_code
_entity_poly.pdbx_strand_id
1 'polypeptide(L)'
;MAVAWASYNTISDWQKHNAFLINASDSLPNWAFFVHLHHTPAKDDYVFFAPPANPLVRRHFGPDSGPFGKRVIGMPGALVEHRGSDVYVDGIRVAHMKPFTRTGEPLTPGPVGRVPRGCYYVGTPHPDGFDSRYAEIGFACANQVIGTGTPIL
;
A
#
# COMPACT_ATOMS: atom_id res chain seq x y z
N MET A 1 -40.18 -12.16 -21.15
CA MET A 1 -39.43 -11.85 -19.91
C MET A 1 -38.02 -12.40 -20.03
N ALA A 2 -37.03 -11.57 -20.33
CA ALA A 2 -35.63 -12.01 -20.51
C ALA A 2 -34.64 -10.91 -20.08
N VAL A 3 -34.83 -10.34 -18.88
CA VAL A 3 -33.99 -9.24 -18.36
C VAL A 3 -33.27 -9.62 -17.05
N ALA A 4 -33.56 -10.79 -16.46
CA ALA A 4 -32.99 -11.19 -15.17
C ALA A 4 -31.69 -12.04 -15.25
N TRP A 5 -31.40 -12.67 -16.39
CA TRP A 5 -30.27 -13.61 -16.49
C TRP A 5 -28.96 -12.94 -16.95
N ALA A 6 -29.04 -11.92 -17.80
CA ALA A 6 -27.86 -11.16 -18.23
C ALA A 6 -27.25 -10.33 -17.09
N SER A 7 -28.09 -9.77 -16.23
CA SER A 7 -27.70 -8.88 -15.13
C SER A 7 -26.99 -9.59 -13.96
N TYR A 8 -27.39 -10.83 -13.64
CA TYR A 8 -26.72 -11.60 -12.57
C TYR A 8 -25.30 -12.00 -12.95
N ASN A 9 -25.10 -12.42 -14.21
CA ASN A 9 -23.77 -12.77 -14.73
C ASN A 9 -22.83 -11.56 -14.77
N THR A 10 -23.34 -10.38 -15.14
CA THR A 10 -22.52 -9.15 -15.18
C THR A 10 -22.10 -8.66 -13.79
N ILE A 11 -22.97 -8.79 -12.78
CA ILE A 11 -22.61 -8.41 -11.39
C ILE A 11 -21.62 -9.43 -10.80
N SER A 12 -21.86 -10.73 -11.00
CA SER A 12 -20.92 -11.76 -10.54
C SER A 12 -19.55 -11.60 -11.20
N ASP A 13 -19.51 -11.29 -12.50
CA ASP A 13 -18.25 -11.07 -13.21
C ASP A 13 -17.54 -9.78 -12.75
N TRP A 14 -18.30 -8.71 -12.49
CA TRP A 14 -17.76 -7.49 -11.91
C TRP A 14 -17.15 -7.75 -10.52
N GLN A 15 -17.83 -8.52 -9.65
CA GLN A 15 -17.34 -8.86 -8.31
C GLN A 15 -16.04 -9.68 -8.31
N LYS A 16 -15.76 -10.45 -9.37
CA LYS A 16 -14.49 -11.20 -9.51
C LYS A 16 -13.28 -10.30 -9.72
N HIS A 17 -13.50 -9.08 -10.21
CA HIS A 17 -12.44 -8.15 -10.59
C HIS A 17 -12.44 -6.87 -9.76
N ASN A 18 -13.42 -6.67 -8.89
CA ASN A 18 -13.60 -5.42 -8.16
C ASN A 18 -13.93 -5.66 -6.68
N ALA A 19 -13.38 -4.81 -5.82
CA ALA A 19 -13.72 -4.73 -4.41
C ALA A 19 -14.04 -3.29 -4.02
N PHE A 20 -14.82 -3.12 -2.95
CA PHE A 20 -15.10 -1.82 -2.34
C PHE A 20 -14.52 -1.82 -0.93
N LEU A 21 -13.56 -0.94 -0.67
CA LEU A 21 -12.87 -0.85 0.62
C LEU A 21 -13.20 0.47 1.31
N ILE A 22 -13.65 0.38 2.57
CA ILE A 22 -13.83 1.53 3.45
C ILE A 22 -12.54 1.71 4.24
N ASN A 23 -11.99 2.91 4.23
CA ASN A 23 -10.74 3.21 4.90
C ASN A 23 -10.95 3.28 6.43
N ALA A 24 -10.20 2.46 7.17
CA ALA A 24 -10.28 2.40 8.63
C ALA A 24 -9.24 3.30 9.33
N SER A 25 -8.42 4.04 8.59
CA SER A 25 -7.31 4.84 9.12
C SER A 25 -7.11 6.16 8.39
N ASP A 26 -6.46 7.13 9.03
CA ASP A 26 -6.10 8.42 8.41
C ASP A 26 -4.88 8.35 7.48
N SER A 27 -4.46 7.15 7.07
CA SER A 27 -3.24 6.98 6.27
C SER A 27 -3.38 7.45 4.82
N LEU A 28 -4.60 7.42 4.28
CA LEU A 28 -4.98 8.00 2.99
C LEU A 28 -6.11 9.03 3.20
N PRO A 29 -6.18 10.10 2.39
CA PRO A 29 -7.13 11.19 2.62
C PRO A 29 -8.58 10.85 2.27
N ASN A 30 -8.81 9.70 1.63
CA ASN A 30 -10.12 9.32 1.11
C ASN A 30 -10.80 8.31 2.04
N TRP A 31 -12.13 8.40 2.16
CA TRP A 31 -12.92 7.54 3.06
C TRP A 31 -13.18 6.14 2.49
N ALA A 32 -13.16 5.98 1.16
CA ALA A 32 -13.30 4.69 0.49
C ALA A 32 -12.61 4.64 -0.87
N PHE A 33 -12.48 3.41 -1.41
CA PHE A 33 -11.87 3.12 -2.70
C PHE A 33 -12.62 2.01 -3.44
N PHE A 34 -12.76 2.18 -4.75
CA PHE A 34 -13.03 1.06 -5.67
C PHE A 34 -11.70 0.44 -6.07
N VAL A 35 -11.51 -0.85 -5.79
CA VAL A 35 -10.28 -1.58 -6.04
C VAL A 35 -10.45 -2.52 -7.22
N HIS A 36 -9.59 -2.40 -8.23
CA HIS A 36 -9.46 -3.35 -9.33
C HIS A 36 -8.48 -4.44 -8.94
N LEU A 37 -8.99 -5.66 -8.78
CA LEU A 37 -8.22 -6.82 -8.32
C LEU A 37 -7.22 -7.27 -9.39
N HIS A 38 -6.05 -7.71 -8.94
CA HIS A 38 -4.97 -8.25 -9.79
C HIS A 38 -4.43 -7.27 -10.85
N HIS A 39 -4.83 -6.00 -10.80
CA HIS A 39 -4.28 -4.98 -11.67
C HIS A 39 -2.83 -4.68 -11.28
N THR A 40 -1.96 -4.54 -12.28
CA THR A 40 -0.53 -4.27 -12.05
C THR A 40 -0.37 -2.81 -11.64
N PRO A 41 0.23 -2.51 -10.46
CA PRO A 41 0.42 -1.13 -10.02
C PRO A 41 1.31 -0.33 -10.96
N ALA A 42 0.87 0.90 -11.25
CA ALA A 42 1.65 1.93 -11.90
C ALA A 42 2.10 3.00 -10.89
N LYS A 43 2.98 3.90 -11.34
CA LYS A 43 3.42 5.05 -10.55
C LYS A 43 2.20 5.90 -10.15
N ASP A 44 2.19 6.37 -8.91
CA ASP A 44 1.13 7.20 -8.29
C ASP A 44 -0.23 6.53 -8.04
N ASP A 45 -0.42 5.27 -8.46
CA ASP A 45 -1.59 4.49 -8.12
C ASP A 45 -1.73 4.34 -6.60
N TYR A 46 -2.97 4.29 -6.13
CA TYR A 46 -3.24 3.68 -4.83
C TYR A 46 -3.16 2.17 -4.99
N VAL A 47 -2.32 1.52 -4.20
CA VAL A 47 -2.17 0.07 -4.17
C VAL A 47 -2.61 -0.48 -2.82
N PHE A 48 -3.31 -1.61 -2.87
CA PHE A 48 -3.74 -2.36 -1.71
C PHE A 48 -2.99 -3.67 -1.66
N PHE A 49 -2.38 -3.98 -0.51
CA PHE A 49 -1.56 -5.18 -0.34
C PHE A 49 -1.70 -5.75 1.07
N ALA A 50 -1.46 -7.06 1.19
CA ALA A 50 -1.37 -7.71 2.48
C ALA A 50 -0.05 -7.30 3.18
N PRO A 51 -0.09 -6.66 4.36
CA PRO A 51 1.12 -6.27 5.06
C PRO A 51 1.90 -7.51 5.53
N PRO A 52 3.24 -7.42 5.70
CA PRO A 52 4.01 -8.51 6.27
C PRO A 52 3.52 -8.90 7.68
N ALA A 53 3.45 -10.20 7.95
CA ALA A 53 3.07 -10.70 9.26
C ALA A 53 4.24 -10.59 10.25
N ASN A 54 4.34 -9.47 10.96
CA ASN A 54 5.33 -9.27 12.03
C ASN A 54 4.68 -8.77 13.35
N PRO A 55 5.38 -8.87 14.49
CA PRO A 55 4.83 -8.48 15.79
C PRO A 55 4.37 -7.02 15.87
N LEU A 56 5.06 -6.09 15.19
CA LEU A 56 4.72 -4.67 15.22
C LEU A 56 3.42 -4.41 14.46
N VAL A 57 3.28 -4.96 13.24
CA VAL A 57 2.04 -4.91 12.46
C VAL A 57 0.87 -5.49 13.27
N ARG A 58 1.03 -6.69 13.83
CA ARG A 58 -0.06 -7.34 14.61
C ARG A 58 -0.47 -6.54 15.83
N ARG A 59 0.45 -5.89 16.52
CA ARG A 59 0.14 -5.10 17.72
C ARG A 59 -0.56 -3.80 17.39
N HIS A 60 -0.19 -3.15 16.29
CA HIS A 60 -0.79 -1.88 15.87
C HIS A 60 -2.12 -2.04 15.15
N PHE A 61 -2.33 -3.15 14.42
CA PHE A 61 -3.48 -3.30 13.53
C PHE A 61 -4.30 -4.58 13.77
N GLY A 62 -3.88 -5.44 14.70
CA GLY A 62 -4.53 -6.71 15.00
C GLY A 62 -4.16 -7.85 14.04
N PRO A 63 -4.63 -9.08 14.31
CA PRO A 63 -4.43 -10.23 13.44
C PRO A 63 -5.20 -10.13 12.11
N ASP A 64 -6.30 -9.36 12.09
CA ASP A 64 -7.20 -9.18 10.94
C ASP A 64 -7.12 -7.76 10.38
N SER A 65 -5.91 -7.18 10.32
CA SER A 65 -5.67 -5.78 9.94
C SER A 65 -6.20 -5.37 8.56
N GLY A 66 -6.61 -6.34 7.76
CA GLY A 66 -7.00 -6.12 6.37
C GLY A 66 -5.83 -5.64 5.50
N PRO A 67 -6.13 -5.26 4.25
CA PRO A 67 -5.13 -4.73 3.33
C PRO A 67 -4.69 -3.32 3.70
N PHE A 68 -3.41 -3.03 3.47
CA PHE A 68 -2.88 -1.68 3.61
C PHE A 68 -2.99 -0.94 2.28
N GLY A 69 -3.58 0.25 2.31
CA GLY A 69 -3.63 1.17 1.17
C GLY A 69 -2.47 2.17 1.24
N LYS A 70 -1.69 2.28 0.17
CA LYS A 70 -0.57 3.24 0.02
C LYS A 70 -0.51 3.78 -1.42
N ARG A 71 0.28 4.83 -1.67
CA ARG A 71 0.61 5.26 -3.03
C ARG A 71 1.90 4.61 -3.51
N VAL A 72 1.96 4.25 -4.79
CA VAL A 72 3.18 3.77 -5.44
C VAL A 72 4.10 4.97 -5.71
N ILE A 73 5.22 5.02 -4.99
CA ILE A 73 6.22 6.09 -5.14
C ILE A 73 7.42 5.58 -5.95
N GLY A 74 7.83 4.32 -5.84
CA GLY A 74 8.95 3.77 -6.60
C GLY A 74 8.53 2.54 -7.40
N MET A 75 8.78 2.58 -8.70
CA MET A 75 8.55 1.44 -9.61
C MET A 75 9.71 0.45 -9.54
N PRO A 76 9.55 -0.80 -10.02
CA PRO A 76 10.65 -1.72 -10.20
C PRO A 76 11.86 -1.06 -10.88
N GLY A 77 13.04 -1.16 -10.27
CA GLY A 77 14.28 -0.54 -10.74
C GLY A 77 14.56 0.86 -10.19
N ALA A 78 13.58 1.55 -9.60
CA ALA A 78 13.78 2.84 -8.92
C ALA A 78 14.85 2.72 -7.82
N LEU A 79 15.66 3.75 -7.65
CA LEU A 79 16.71 3.78 -6.63
C LEU A 79 16.19 4.39 -5.34
N VAL A 80 16.27 3.63 -4.24
CA VAL A 80 15.93 4.07 -2.89
C VAL A 80 17.20 4.36 -2.11
N GLU A 81 17.28 5.56 -1.53
CA GLU A 81 18.44 5.99 -0.75
C GLU A 81 17.98 6.59 0.59
N HIS A 82 18.74 6.31 1.65
CA HIS A 82 18.57 6.99 2.94
C HIS A 82 19.74 7.96 3.14
N ARG A 83 19.43 9.23 3.45
CA ARG A 83 20.42 10.26 3.80
C ARG A 83 20.11 10.73 5.22
N GLY A 84 20.72 10.07 6.20
CA GLY A 84 20.26 10.16 7.59
C GLY A 84 18.84 9.60 7.70
N SER A 85 17.92 10.37 8.28
CA SER A 85 16.51 9.99 8.40
C SER A 85 15.66 10.34 7.17
N ASP A 86 16.21 11.02 6.18
CA ASP A 86 15.47 11.37 4.97
C ASP A 86 15.55 10.23 3.94
N VAL A 87 14.40 9.91 3.33
CA VAL A 87 14.27 8.87 2.30
C VAL A 87 14.09 9.51 0.94
N TYR A 88 14.86 9.03 -0.02
CA TYR A 88 14.85 9.48 -1.41
C TYR A 88 14.48 8.31 -2.33
N VAL A 89 13.66 8.59 -3.33
CA VAL A 89 13.35 7.67 -4.44
C VAL A 89 13.66 8.39 -5.74
N ASP A 90 14.56 7.82 -6.55
CA ASP A 90 15.07 8.43 -7.79
C ASP A 90 15.59 9.86 -7.58
N GLY A 91 16.28 10.09 -6.46
CA GLY A 91 16.85 11.38 -6.09
C GLY A 91 15.86 12.41 -5.51
N ILE A 92 14.56 12.09 -5.45
CA ILE A 92 13.53 12.97 -4.88
C ILE A 92 13.26 12.57 -3.43
N ARG A 93 13.32 13.53 -2.51
CA ARG A 93 12.97 13.31 -1.09
C ARG A 93 11.47 13.01 -0.97
N VAL A 94 11.11 11.84 -0.44
CA VAL A 94 9.71 11.38 -0.36
C VAL A 94 9.20 11.21 1.06
N ALA A 95 10.08 11.04 2.05
CA ALA A 95 9.68 10.87 3.45
C ALA A 95 10.80 11.26 4.42
N HIS A 96 10.42 11.43 5.68
CA HIS A 96 11.32 11.48 6.84
C HIS A 96 10.96 10.33 7.79
N MET A 97 11.95 9.54 8.19
CA MET A 97 11.78 8.44 9.13
C MET A 97 11.79 8.96 10.56
N LYS A 98 10.85 8.44 11.36
CA LYS A 98 10.87 8.60 12.81
C LYS A 98 11.60 7.41 13.44
N PRO A 99 12.28 7.62 14.57
CA PRO A 99 12.90 6.51 15.31
C PRO A 99 11.87 5.63 16.04
N PHE A 100 10.68 6.16 16.34
CA PHE A 100 9.63 5.48 17.08
C PHE A 100 8.23 5.70 16.50
N THR A 101 7.35 4.73 16.73
CA THR A 101 5.90 4.86 16.50
C THR A 101 5.29 5.88 17.46
N ARG A 102 4.01 6.23 17.27
CA ARG A 102 3.27 7.12 18.20
C ARG A 102 3.16 6.52 19.62
N THR A 103 3.23 5.20 19.76
CA THR A 103 3.18 4.47 21.03
C THR A 103 4.56 4.17 21.62
N GLY A 104 5.65 4.64 21.00
CA GLY A 104 7.01 4.54 21.53
C GLY A 104 7.77 3.28 21.12
N GLU A 105 7.26 2.51 20.16
CA GLU A 105 7.92 1.29 19.67
C GLU A 105 8.99 1.64 18.63
N PRO A 106 10.17 1.02 18.66
CA PRO A 106 11.26 1.33 17.73
C PRO A 106 10.88 0.97 16.30
N LEU A 107 11.28 1.82 15.36
CA LEU A 107 11.10 1.63 13.93
C LEU A 107 12.44 1.35 13.24
N THR A 108 12.46 0.32 12.39
CA THR A 108 13.67 -0.08 11.68
C THR A 108 13.72 0.63 10.32
N PRO A 109 14.85 1.26 9.93
CA PRO A 109 14.98 1.86 8.60
C PRO A 109 14.66 0.85 7.49
N GLY A 110 13.87 1.28 6.50
CA GLY A 110 13.47 0.47 5.36
C GLY A 110 14.61 0.05 4.41
N PRO A 111 14.26 -0.74 3.38
CA PRO A 111 15.23 -1.19 2.39
C PRO A 111 15.77 -0.04 1.53
N VAL A 112 17.07 -0.11 1.20
CA VAL A 112 17.76 0.77 0.25
C VAL A 112 18.21 0.01 -0.99
N GLY A 113 18.59 0.73 -2.05
CA GLY A 113 19.01 0.17 -3.32
C GLY A 113 17.89 0.12 -4.35
N ARG A 114 18.07 -0.69 -5.40
CA ARG A 114 17.08 -0.78 -6.48
C ARG A 114 15.88 -1.60 -6.03
N VAL A 115 14.67 -1.08 -6.25
CA VAL A 115 13.43 -1.82 -6.03
C VAL A 115 13.42 -3.08 -6.91
N PRO A 116 13.24 -4.29 -6.34
CA PRO A 116 13.25 -5.53 -7.11
C PRO A 116 12.15 -5.61 -8.17
N ARG A 117 12.33 -6.49 -9.16
CA ARG A 117 11.31 -6.79 -10.16
C ARG A 117 10.04 -7.29 -9.48
N GLY A 118 8.90 -6.73 -9.86
CA GLY A 118 7.60 -7.09 -9.29
C GLY A 118 7.36 -6.55 -7.88
N CYS A 119 8.21 -5.65 -7.38
CA CYS A 119 8.00 -4.95 -6.12
C CYS A 119 7.93 -3.44 -6.34
N TYR A 120 7.36 -2.75 -5.36
CA TYR A 120 7.10 -1.32 -5.41
C TYR A 120 7.53 -0.68 -4.08
N TYR A 121 8.17 0.48 -4.15
CA TYR A 121 8.27 1.35 -2.97
C TYR A 121 6.93 2.06 -2.81
N VAL A 122 6.28 1.88 -1.67
CA VAL A 122 4.96 2.45 -1.38
C VAL A 122 5.02 3.37 -0.18
N GLY A 123 4.24 4.45 -0.21
CA GLY A 123 4.21 5.39 0.90
C GLY A 123 3.01 6.33 0.90
N THR A 124 2.90 7.11 1.98
CA THR A 124 1.96 8.22 2.07
C THR A 124 2.66 9.48 2.60
N PRO A 125 2.13 10.69 2.33
CA PRO A 125 2.70 11.92 2.88
C PRO A 125 2.61 12.02 4.41
N HIS A 126 1.81 11.17 5.06
CA HIS A 126 1.56 11.27 6.50
C HIS A 126 2.86 11.01 7.32
N PRO A 127 3.19 11.84 8.33
CA PRO A 127 4.38 11.66 9.15
C PRO A 127 4.44 10.30 9.86
N ASP A 128 3.30 9.82 10.34
CA ASP A 128 3.16 8.50 10.97
C ASP A 128 2.82 7.37 9.98
N GLY A 129 3.03 7.60 8.68
CA GLY A 129 2.79 6.57 7.66
C GLY A 129 3.66 5.33 7.91
N PHE A 130 3.00 4.21 8.19
CA PHE A 130 3.67 2.91 8.31
C PHE A 130 3.70 2.25 6.92
N ASP A 131 4.82 2.43 6.22
CA ASP A 131 5.01 2.11 4.80
C ASP A 131 6.48 1.77 4.48
N SER A 132 6.88 1.75 3.20
CA SER A 132 8.21 1.29 2.76
C SER A 132 9.40 2.07 3.34
N ARG A 133 9.16 3.20 4.01
CA ARG A 133 10.21 3.88 4.78
C ARG A 133 10.74 3.03 5.95
N TYR A 134 10.01 1.99 6.36
CA TYR A 134 10.39 1.08 7.46
C TYR A 134 10.51 -0.38 7.02
N ALA A 135 11.42 -1.13 7.65
CA ALA A 135 11.68 -2.53 7.30
C ALA A 135 10.52 -3.45 7.67
N GLU A 136 9.69 -3.05 8.63
CA GLU A 136 8.50 -3.80 9.03
C GLU A 136 7.45 -3.88 7.91
N ILE A 137 7.50 -2.97 6.93
CA ILE A 137 6.71 -3.05 5.71
C ILE A 137 7.57 -3.51 4.52
N GLY A 138 8.75 -2.92 4.34
CA GLY A 138 9.59 -3.19 3.18
C GLY A 138 8.95 -2.76 1.86
N PHE A 139 9.35 -3.40 0.75
CA PHE A 139 8.68 -3.19 -0.54
C PHE A 139 7.39 -4.00 -0.62
N ALA A 140 6.34 -3.41 -1.22
CA ALA A 140 5.13 -4.16 -1.55
C ALA A 140 5.41 -4.98 -2.81
N CYS A 141 5.44 -6.31 -2.69
CA CYS A 141 5.73 -7.21 -3.81
C CYS A 141 4.46 -7.84 -4.40
N ALA A 142 4.52 -8.26 -5.66
CA ALA A 142 3.35 -8.73 -6.42
C ALA A 142 2.56 -9.85 -5.75
N ASN A 143 3.22 -10.70 -4.95
CA ASN A 143 2.57 -11.77 -4.18
C ASN A 143 1.73 -11.24 -2.99
N GLN A 144 1.96 -10.00 -2.57
CA GLN A 144 1.19 -9.31 -1.53
C GLN A 144 0.13 -8.38 -2.12
N VAL A 145 0.30 -7.94 -3.37
CA VAL A 145 -0.61 -6.97 -4.01
C VAL A 145 -1.95 -7.63 -4.30
N ILE A 146 -3.02 -6.98 -3.82
CA ILE A 146 -4.41 -7.37 -4.04
C ILE A 146 -4.96 -6.65 -5.27
N GLY A 147 -4.65 -5.37 -5.42
CA GLY A 147 -5.11 -4.56 -6.54
C GLY A 147 -4.80 -3.08 -6.40
N THR A 148 -5.28 -2.28 -7.36
CA THR A 148 -5.13 -0.83 -7.38
C THR A 148 -6.48 -0.14 -7.18
N GLY A 149 -6.50 0.99 -6.48
CA GLY A 149 -7.75 1.67 -6.11
C GLY A 149 -7.94 3.04 -6.75
N THR A 150 -9.18 3.32 -7.10
CA THR A 150 -9.68 4.66 -7.43
C THR A 150 -10.35 5.25 -6.18
N PRO A 151 -9.94 6.44 -5.73
CA PRO A 151 -10.50 7.06 -4.53
C PRO A 151 -11.94 7.52 -4.71
N ILE A 152 -12.71 7.52 -3.63
CA ILE A 152 -14.05 8.09 -3.55
C ILE A 152 -13.97 9.37 -2.70
N LEU A 153 -14.51 10.46 -3.25
CA LEU A 153 -14.51 11.82 -2.68
C LEU A 153 -15.23 11.88 -1.33
#